data_AF-A0A8S0VUE5-F1
#
_entry.id   AF-A0A8S0VUE5-F1
#
_cell.length_a   1.000
_cell.length_b   1.000
_cell.length_c   1.000
_cell.angle_alpha   90.00
_cell.angle_beta   90.00
_cell.angle_gamma   90.00
#
_symmetry.space_group_name_H-M   'P 1'
#
loop_
_entity.id
_entity.type
_entity.pdbx_description
1 polymer ?
#
loop_
_entity_poly.entity_id
_entity_poly.type
_entity_poly.pdbx_seq_one_letter_code
_entity_poly.pdbx_strand_id
1 'polypeptide(L)'
;MKRGFLNNPKAKNAHNSPSSKKGIAAVVLEGSKVPMLPYGKVKDPGVPEDYKCEATMRPRGINLPIPMVIANGSPIPKPRHPNICVVKPVPGAGLGVFTTCDVQVGELIFSERPLLVAPCGLSPPLEDIPDHYSSQQIQQIIMFEREELLQHAVGRMSDEQRAAFMSLANAHMEDGSGPILGIIRTNAFSISNVGDGPDPPPGRRYPPEASYSAVCELGSRINHRYRLACRTLLSHSNAPPVQCNSARPETSRRASSCKCPACLNATSATDRLRIEFPDKVTNLVNQAGVWLQSLHQESDFLDSVLQYEKKVIAEGLHSQHLYQYIFRIIDKMYRKLGMHDKAKPYADLEHRWSSMASDQD
;
A
#
# COMPACT_ATOMS: atom_id res chain seq x y z
N MET A 1 -10.07 -21.11 57.62
CA MET A 1 -9.28 -19.87 57.54
C MET A 1 -10.11 -18.80 56.83
N LYS A 2 -10.61 -17.81 57.57
CA LYS A 2 -11.36 -16.65 57.06
C LYS A 2 -10.50 -15.41 57.33
N ARG A 3 -10.18 -14.61 56.30
CA ARG A 3 -9.47 -13.34 56.46
C ARG A 3 -10.48 -12.19 56.34
N GLY A 4 -10.61 -11.43 57.43
CA GLY A 4 -11.20 -10.10 57.41
C GLY A 4 -10.14 -9.07 57.04
N PHE A 5 -10.56 -8.02 56.34
CA PHE A 5 -9.79 -6.80 56.16
C PHE A 5 -10.63 -5.59 56.57
N LEU A 6 -9.93 -4.67 57.23
CA LEU A 6 -10.40 -3.54 58.02
C LEU A 6 -10.96 -2.40 57.16
N ASN A 7 -12.09 -1.85 57.61
CA ASN A 7 -12.57 -0.51 57.30
C ASN A 7 -11.68 0.52 58.02
N ASN A 8 -11.12 1.51 57.30
CA ASN A 8 -10.45 2.67 57.90
C ASN A 8 -11.12 3.99 57.43
N PRO A 9 -11.77 4.77 58.32
CA PRO A 9 -12.49 5.99 57.99
C PRO A 9 -11.63 7.26 58.18
N LYS A 10 -10.44 7.31 57.57
CA LYS A 10 -9.59 8.52 57.53
C LYS A 10 -9.14 8.84 56.10
N ALA A 11 -10.08 9.28 55.28
CA ALA A 11 -9.79 9.93 54.00
C ALA A 11 -10.96 10.84 53.59
N LYS A 12 -11.22 11.88 54.38
CA LYS A 12 -12.04 13.03 53.95
C LYS A 12 -11.34 14.29 54.43
N ASN A 13 -11.21 15.24 53.51
CA ASN A 13 -10.68 16.61 53.63
C ASN A 13 -9.23 16.81 53.16
N ALA A 14 -9.07 17.01 51.85
CA ALA A 14 -8.14 17.98 51.29
C ALA A 14 -8.37 18.11 49.76
N HIS A 15 -9.37 18.89 49.34
CA HIS A 15 -9.39 19.45 48.00
C HIS A 15 -10.17 20.77 48.03
N ASN A 16 -9.44 21.88 48.04
CA ASN A 16 -9.81 23.12 47.36
C ASN A 16 -8.58 24.04 47.33
N SER A 17 -7.92 24.10 46.19
CA SER A 17 -7.00 25.18 45.81
C SER A 17 -7.20 25.44 44.31
N PRO A 18 -7.40 26.70 43.89
CA PRO A 18 -7.68 27.03 42.50
C PRO A 18 -6.35 27.04 41.73
N SER A 19 -6.12 26.02 40.90
CA SER A 19 -5.03 26.04 39.93
C SER A 19 -5.50 26.73 38.64
N SER A 20 -4.79 27.81 38.35
CA SER A 20 -4.67 28.47 37.05
C SER A 20 -4.67 27.47 35.88
N LYS A 21 -5.73 27.47 35.07
CA LYS A 21 -5.76 26.81 33.76
C LYS A 21 -5.46 27.83 32.67
N LYS A 22 -4.17 28.08 32.42
CA LYS A 22 -3.67 28.34 31.06
C LYS A 22 -3.09 27.03 30.56
N GLY A 23 -3.95 26.21 29.96
CA GLY A 23 -3.58 24.97 29.29
C GLY A 23 -3.78 25.17 27.80
N ILE A 24 -2.67 25.25 27.08
CA ILE A 24 -2.57 25.20 25.63
C ILE A 24 -3.38 24.01 25.12
N ALA A 25 -4.20 24.27 24.10
CA ALA A 25 -5.06 23.30 23.45
C ALA A 25 -4.26 22.05 23.07
N ALA A 26 -4.63 20.92 23.68
CA ALA A 26 -4.44 19.63 23.06
C ALA A 26 -5.39 19.56 21.86
N VAL A 27 -4.92 20.10 20.72
CA VAL A 27 -5.40 19.71 19.40
C VAL A 27 -4.87 18.30 19.19
N VAL A 28 -5.58 17.34 19.79
CA VAL A 28 -5.49 15.95 19.39
C VAL A 28 -5.86 15.94 17.91
N LEU A 29 -4.93 15.47 17.09
CA LEU A 29 -5.10 15.17 15.68
C LEU A 29 -6.21 14.12 15.54
N GLU A 30 -7.48 14.53 15.65
CA GLU A 30 -8.56 13.85 14.95
C GLU A 30 -8.16 13.91 13.49
N GLY A 31 -7.68 12.78 12.96
CA GLY A 31 -7.18 12.67 11.60
C GLY A 31 -8.17 13.32 10.65
N SER A 32 -7.81 14.49 10.15
CA SER A 32 -8.58 15.25 9.18
C SER A 32 -8.83 14.29 8.03
N LYS A 33 -10.06 13.78 7.94
CA LYS A 33 -10.55 13.04 6.78
C LYS A 33 -10.68 14.07 5.67
N VAL A 34 -9.55 14.51 5.11
CA VAL A 34 -9.54 15.25 3.85
C VAL A 34 -10.20 14.29 2.86
N PRO A 35 -11.41 14.57 2.37
CA PRO A 35 -12.07 13.67 1.46
C PRO A 35 -11.17 13.52 0.23
N MET A 36 -10.74 12.29 -0.05
CA MET A 36 -10.10 11.99 -1.33
C MET A 36 -11.09 12.37 -2.43
N LEU A 37 -10.85 13.50 -3.10
CA LEU A 37 -11.68 13.92 -4.20
C LEU A 37 -11.62 12.86 -5.31
N PRO A 38 -12.77 12.54 -5.96
CA PRO A 38 -12.80 11.54 -7.01
C PRO A 38 -11.88 11.95 -8.16
N TYR A 39 -10.93 11.07 -8.47
CA TYR A 39 -10.04 11.24 -9.62
C TYR A 39 -10.86 11.28 -10.92
N GLY A 40 -10.84 12.40 -11.62
CA GLY A 40 -11.55 12.62 -12.87
C GLY A 40 -10.93 13.78 -13.64
N LYS A 41 -11.40 13.99 -14.89
CA LYS A 41 -10.99 15.16 -15.68
C LYS A 41 -11.35 16.41 -14.90
N VAL A 42 -10.36 17.26 -14.65
CA VAL A 42 -10.59 18.58 -14.08
C VAL A 42 -10.99 19.49 -15.23
N LYS A 43 -12.11 20.21 -15.09
CA LYS A 43 -12.65 21.07 -16.15
C LYS A 43 -11.64 22.15 -16.55
N ASP A 44 -10.95 22.70 -15.55
CA ASP A 44 -9.99 23.78 -15.68
C ASP A 44 -8.67 23.34 -15.02
N PRO A 45 -7.90 22.45 -15.68
CA PRO A 45 -6.65 21.96 -15.11
C PRO A 45 -5.62 23.09 -15.09
N GLY A 46 -4.93 23.25 -13.97
CA GLY A 46 -3.97 24.33 -13.78
C GLY A 46 -4.14 25.05 -12.46
N VAL A 47 -3.14 25.85 -12.16
CA VAL A 47 -3.07 26.69 -10.98
C VAL A 47 -4.06 27.86 -11.13
N PRO A 48 -4.81 28.24 -10.08
CA PRO A 48 -5.64 29.45 -10.10
C PRO A 48 -4.84 30.68 -10.52
N GLU A 49 -5.40 31.56 -11.37
CA GLU A 49 -4.67 32.72 -11.91
C GLU A 49 -4.16 33.69 -10.83
N ASP A 50 -4.83 33.73 -9.69
CA ASP A 50 -4.46 34.56 -8.54
C ASP A 50 -3.41 33.89 -7.62
N TYR A 51 -3.16 32.59 -7.80
CA TYR A 51 -2.14 31.89 -7.03
C TYR A 51 -0.76 32.27 -7.53
N LYS A 52 -0.04 32.99 -6.69
CA LYS A 52 1.37 33.27 -6.89
C LYS A 52 2.15 32.21 -6.15
N CYS A 53 2.89 31.38 -6.89
CA CYS A 53 3.95 30.56 -6.33
C CYS A 53 4.97 31.52 -5.72
N GLU A 54 4.85 31.79 -4.43
CA GLU A 54 5.94 32.39 -3.71
C GLU A 54 7.00 31.30 -3.57
N ALA A 55 8.06 31.39 -4.38
CA ALA A 55 9.25 30.54 -4.32
C ALA A 55 9.97 30.55 -2.94
N THR A 56 9.31 31.08 -1.91
CA THR A 56 9.67 31.12 -0.49
C THR A 56 9.14 29.92 0.30
N MET A 57 8.50 28.93 -0.34
CA MET A 57 8.63 27.53 0.11
C MET A 57 10.08 27.01 -0.07
N ARG A 58 11.08 27.88 0.12
CA ARG A 58 12.36 27.47 0.67
C ARG A 58 12.01 26.69 1.93
N PRO A 59 12.54 25.47 2.12
CA PRO A 59 12.31 24.68 3.32
C PRO A 59 12.49 25.59 4.54
N ARG A 60 11.39 25.98 5.22
CA ARG A 60 11.44 26.82 6.42
C ARG A 60 12.02 25.96 7.54
N GLY A 61 13.34 25.74 7.55
CA GLY A 61 14.06 24.96 8.56
C GLY A 61 13.67 23.48 8.69
N ILE A 62 12.58 23.03 8.06
CA ILE A 62 12.25 21.62 7.89
C ILE A 62 13.08 21.18 6.71
N ASN A 63 14.07 20.31 6.94
CA ASN A 63 14.73 19.56 5.88
C ASN A 63 13.63 18.81 5.12
N LEU A 64 13.05 19.45 4.09
CA LEU A 64 12.14 18.77 3.20
C LEU A 64 12.90 17.56 2.67
N PRO A 65 12.30 16.37 2.73
CA PRO A 65 12.94 15.16 2.24
C PRO A 65 13.36 15.39 0.80
N ILE A 66 14.65 15.64 0.60
CA ILE A 66 15.20 15.81 -0.74
C ILE A 66 14.99 14.46 -1.41
N PRO A 67 14.30 14.40 -2.56
CA PRO A 67 14.17 13.17 -3.32
C PRO A 67 15.56 12.53 -3.46
N MET A 68 15.70 11.35 -2.87
CA MET A 68 17.02 10.75 -2.71
C MET A 68 17.40 10.04 -4.00
N VAL A 69 18.56 10.42 -4.55
CA VAL A 69 19.28 9.58 -5.51
C VAL A 69 20.04 8.55 -4.68
N ILE A 70 19.61 7.29 -4.75
CA ILE A 70 20.20 6.22 -3.94
C ILE A 70 21.65 5.96 -4.39
N ALA A 71 22.61 6.15 -3.49
CA ALA A 71 24.01 5.83 -3.71
C ALA A 71 24.26 4.31 -3.85
N ASN A 72 25.28 3.94 -4.62
CA ASN A 72 25.63 2.57 -5.04
C ASN A 72 26.23 1.67 -3.92
N GLY A 73 25.77 1.77 -2.66
CA GLY A 73 26.47 1.17 -1.51
C GLY A 73 26.52 -0.37 -1.49
N SER A 74 25.40 -1.05 -1.78
CA SER A 74 25.32 -2.52 -1.66
C SER A 74 25.04 -3.18 -3.00
N PRO A 75 25.68 -4.32 -3.34
CA PRO A 75 25.35 -5.10 -4.53
C PRO A 75 23.86 -5.47 -4.56
N ILE A 76 23.25 -5.35 -5.73
CA ILE A 76 21.86 -5.78 -5.93
C ILE A 76 21.85 -7.31 -6.05
N PRO A 77 20.96 -8.03 -5.34
CA PRO A 77 20.78 -9.47 -5.55
C PRO A 77 20.53 -9.79 -7.03
N LYS A 78 21.21 -10.81 -7.56
CA LYS A 78 21.08 -11.20 -8.97
C LYS A 78 20.17 -12.42 -9.11
N PRO A 79 19.24 -12.42 -10.09
CA PRO A 79 18.50 -13.62 -10.46
C PRO A 79 19.44 -14.79 -10.76
N ARG A 80 18.96 -16.01 -10.50
CA ARG A 80 19.72 -17.24 -10.79
C ARG A 80 20.04 -17.38 -12.29
N HIS A 81 19.10 -16.98 -13.13
CA HIS A 81 19.23 -17.02 -14.59
C HIS A 81 19.42 -15.60 -15.14
N PRO A 82 20.51 -15.31 -15.86
CA PRO A 82 20.65 -14.05 -16.56
C PRO A 82 19.54 -13.95 -17.63
N ASN A 83 19.03 -12.74 -17.86
CA ASN A 83 17.99 -12.47 -18.86
C ASN A 83 16.70 -13.29 -18.67
N ILE A 84 16.36 -13.61 -17.42
CA ILE A 84 15.08 -14.25 -17.07
C ILE A 84 13.86 -13.43 -17.50
N CYS A 85 14.02 -12.11 -17.68
CA CYS A 85 12.98 -11.19 -18.12
C CYS A 85 13.29 -10.57 -19.48
N VAL A 86 12.26 -10.41 -20.31
CA VAL A 86 12.30 -9.63 -21.56
C VAL A 86 11.12 -8.66 -21.61
N VAL A 87 11.37 -7.45 -22.09
CA VAL A 87 10.33 -6.44 -22.33
C VAL A 87 9.84 -6.58 -23.77
N LYS A 88 8.53 -6.71 -23.97
CA LYS A 88 7.90 -6.82 -25.30
C LYS A 88 6.63 -5.97 -25.39
N PRO A 89 6.25 -5.49 -26.59
CA PRO A 89 4.94 -4.87 -26.81
C PRO A 89 3.79 -5.81 -26.44
N VAL A 90 2.75 -5.23 -25.83
CA VAL A 90 1.50 -5.91 -25.49
C VAL A 90 0.36 -5.16 -26.15
N PRO A 91 -0.41 -5.81 -27.06
CA PRO A 91 -1.53 -5.18 -27.75
C PRO A 91 -2.50 -4.51 -26.76
N GLY A 92 -2.67 -3.19 -26.91
CA GLY A 92 -3.58 -2.39 -26.08
C GLY A 92 -3.10 -2.08 -24.65
N ALA A 93 -1.88 -2.49 -24.27
CA ALA A 93 -1.33 -2.26 -22.93
C ALA A 93 0.10 -1.69 -22.93
N GLY A 94 0.62 -1.27 -24.10
CA GLY A 94 1.96 -0.70 -24.20
C GLY A 94 3.05 -1.78 -24.16
N LEU A 95 3.90 -1.74 -23.13
CA LEU A 95 5.00 -2.70 -22.94
C LEU A 95 4.70 -3.64 -21.77
N GLY A 96 5.25 -4.84 -21.80
CA GLY A 96 5.10 -5.84 -20.73
C GLY A 96 6.38 -6.61 -20.49
N VAL A 97 6.58 -7.05 -19.25
CA VAL A 97 7.67 -7.95 -18.86
C VAL A 97 7.19 -9.40 -18.96
N PHE A 98 7.99 -10.25 -19.61
CA PHE A 98 7.75 -11.68 -19.80
C PHE A 98 8.95 -12.48 -19.30
N THR A 99 8.70 -13.65 -18.72
CA THR A 99 9.80 -14.57 -18.37
C THR A 99 10.26 -15.34 -19.61
N THR A 100 11.55 -15.64 -19.68
CA THR A 100 12.16 -16.43 -20.77
C THR A 100 12.33 -17.91 -20.43
N CYS A 101 12.12 -18.27 -19.16
CA CYS A 101 12.13 -19.64 -18.66
C CYS A 101 10.99 -19.86 -17.66
N ASP A 102 10.84 -21.12 -17.25
CA ASP A 102 10.00 -21.47 -16.11
C ASP A 102 10.63 -20.91 -14.83
N VAL A 103 9.78 -20.36 -13.96
CA VAL A 103 10.19 -19.74 -12.69
C VAL A 103 9.54 -20.49 -11.55
N GLN A 104 10.33 -20.88 -10.55
CA GLN A 104 9.80 -21.54 -9.36
C GLN A 104 9.22 -20.51 -8.37
N VAL A 105 8.23 -20.94 -7.58
CA VAL A 105 7.69 -20.09 -6.51
C VAL A 105 8.81 -19.76 -5.52
N GLY A 106 8.99 -18.47 -5.24
CA GLY A 106 10.05 -17.95 -4.37
C GLY A 106 11.36 -17.62 -5.09
N GLU A 107 11.45 -17.90 -6.39
CA GLU A 107 12.65 -17.54 -7.17
C GLU A 107 12.70 -16.03 -7.47
N LEU A 108 13.90 -15.45 -7.38
CA LEU A 108 14.14 -14.04 -7.71
C LEU A 108 14.07 -13.82 -9.22
N ILE A 109 13.04 -13.11 -9.67
CA ILE A 109 12.81 -12.78 -11.08
C ILE A 109 13.63 -11.56 -11.51
N PHE A 110 13.60 -10.48 -10.74
CA PHE A 110 14.41 -9.30 -11.02
C PHE A 110 14.69 -8.54 -9.74
N SER A 111 15.75 -7.74 -9.76
CA SER A 111 16.06 -6.77 -8.72
C SER A 111 16.66 -5.55 -9.40
N GLU A 112 16.21 -4.36 -9.01
CA GLU A 112 16.62 -3.10 -9.62
C GLU A 112 16.72 -2.00 -8.58
N ARG A 113 17.53 -0.99 -8.88
CA ARG A 113 17.50 0.28 -8.13
C ARG A 113 16.37 1.15 -8.69
N PRO A 114 15.61 1.84 -7.83
CA PRO A 114 14.68 2.86 -8.29
C PRO A 114 15.39 3.94 -9.13
N LEU A 115 14.72 4.38 -10.20
CA LEU A 115 15.08 5.60 -10.93
C LEU A 115 14.86 6.84 -10.06
N LEU A 116 13.77 6.85 -9.30
CA LEU A 116 13.38 7.96 -8.42
C LEU A 116 12.72 7.44 -7.15
N VAL A 117 13.09 8.01 -6.01
CA VAL A 117 12.36 7.87 -4.75
C VAL A 117 11.77 9.22 -4.37
N ALA A 118 10.46 9.26 -4.18
CA ALA A 118 9.72 10.48 -3.89
C ALA A 118 8.76 10.26 -2.70
N PRO A 119 8.59 11.24 -1.80
CA PRO A 119 7.60 11.14 -0.72
C PRO A 119 6.20 10.93 -1.31
N CYS A 120 5.38 10.10 -0.65
CA CYS A 120 3.99 9.85 -1.05
C CYS A 120 3.12 11.09 -0.77
N GLY A 121 3.26 11.65 0.44
CA GLY A 121 2.57 12.84 0.90
C GLY A 121 3.51 14.04 1.02
N LEU A 122 3.57 14.85 -0.02
CA LEU A 122 4.02 16.24 0.15
C LEU A 122 2.75 17.06 0.37
N SER A 123 2.37 17.23 1.63
CA SER A 123 1.43 18.29 1.97
C SER A 123 2.25 19.57 2.04
N PRO A 124 2.01 20.56 1.17
CA PRO A 124 2.52 21.89 1.46
C PRO A 124 1.99 22.30 2.84
N PRO A 125 2.71 23.17 3.59
CA PRO A 125 2.15 23.82 4.75
C PRO A 125 0.84 24.49 4.34
N LEU A 126 -0.28 23.84 4.68
CA LEU A 126 -1.63 24.31 4.35
C LEU A 126 -1.93 25.67 4.98
N GLU A 127 -1.16 26.05 5.99
CA GLU A 127 -1.23 27.34 6.70
C GLU A 127 -1.05 28.55 5.77
N ASP A 128 -0.36 28.38 4.63
CA ASP A 128 -0.12 29.46 3.68
C ASP A 128 -1.13 29.48 2.51
N ILE A 129 -2.11 28.57 2.46
CA ILE A 129 -3.12 28.54 1.39
C ILE A 129 -4.37 29.32 1.85
N PRO A 130 -4.76 30.39 1.15
CA PRO A 130 -5.97 31.15 1.46
C PRO A 130 -7.24 30.30 1.54
N ASP A 131 -8.07 30.57 2.55
CA ASP A 131 -9.33 29.85 2.81
C ASP A 131 -10.37 29.99 1.68
N HIS A 132 -10.19 30.95 0.75
CA HIS A 132 -11.13 31.14 -0.36
C HIS A 132 -10.98 30.11 -1.48
N TYR A 133 -9.90 29.31 -1.48
CA TYR A 133 -9.73 28.27 -2.48
C TYR A 133 -10.63 27.07 -2.21
N SER A 134 -11.33 26.62 -3.26
CA SER A 134 -12.04 25.35 -3.22
C SER A 134 -11.08 24.16 -3.04
N SER A 135 -11.55 23.04 -2.51
CA SER A 135 -10.72 21.83 -2.35
C SER A 135 -10.08 21.36 -3.65
N GLN A 136 -10.73 21.59 -4.80
CA GLN A 136 -10.18 21.28 -6.11
C GLN A 136 -9.02 22.21 -6.49
N GLN A 137 -9.15 23.51 -6.24
CA GLN A 137 -8.06 24.48 -6.46
C GLN A 137 -6.88 24.19 -5.54
N ILE A 138 -7.12 23.89 -4.26
CA ILE A 138 -6.08 23.47 -3.31
C ILE A 138 -5.34 22.24 -3.85
N GLN A 139 -6.08 21.25 -4.38
CA GLN A 139 -5.46 20.06 -4.97
C GLN A 139 -4.60 20.39 -6.20
N GLN A 140 -5.03 21.31 -7.07
CA GLN A 140 -4.25 21.74 -8.23
C GLN A 140 -2.97 22.48 -7.80
N ILE A 141 -3.07 23.37 -6.81
CA ILE A 141 -1.92 24.05 -6.20
C ILE A 141 -0.91 23.03 -5.67
N ILE A 142 -1.37 22.04 -4.90
CA ILE A 142 -0.52 20.96 -4.36
C ILE A 142 0.19 20.21 -5.48
N MET A 143 -0.53 19.84 -6.55
CA MET A 143 0.04 19.12 -7.69
C MET A 143 1.09 19.94 -8.43
N PHE A 144 0.85 21.24 -8.60
CA PHE A 144 1.80 22.16 -9.23
C PHE A 144 3.09 22.31 -8.42
N GLU A 145 2.98 22.64 -7.13
CA GLU A 145 4.13 22.77 -6.23
C GLU A 145 4.95 21.47 -6.18
N ARG A 146 4.25 20.33 -6.18
CA ARG A 146 4.90 19.01 -6.23
C ARG A 146 5.65 18.78 -7.55
N GLU A 147 5.10 19.20 -8.68
CA GLU A 147 5.77 19.08 -9.97
C GLU A 147 7.08 19.88 -10.00
N GLU A 148 7.09 21.12 -9.50
CA GLU A 148 8.29 21.96 -9.44
C GLU A 148 9.40 21.31 -8.60
N LEU A 149 9.06 20.77 -7.43
CA LEU A 149 10.02 20.02 -6.60
C LEU A 149 10.57 18.78 -7.33
N LEU A 150 9.71 18.09 -8.07
CA LEU A 150 10.08 16.91 -8.84
C LEU A 150 10.95 17.24 -10.06
N GLN A 151 10.74 18.38 -10.71
CA GLN A 151 11.61 18.87 -11.78
C GLN A 151 13.05 19.04 -11.29
N HIS A 152 13.24 19.59 -10.09
CA HIS A 152 14.58 19.69 -9.50
C HIS A 152 15.23 18.33 -9.25
N ALA A 153 14.46 17.32 -8.82
CA ALA A 153 14.98 15.97 -8.60
C ALA A 153 15.34 15.27 -9.92
N VAL A 154 14.44 15.31 -10.89
CA VAL A 154 14.67 14.74 -12.24
C VAL A 154 15.81 15.46 -12.96
N GLY A 155 15.97 16.77 -12.75
CA GLY A 155 17.07 17.56 -13.30
C GLY A 155 18.46 17.14 -12.79
N ARG A 156 18.55 16.45 -11.65
CA ARG A 156 19.80 15.90 -11.11
C ARG A 156 20.13 14.49 -11.59
N MET A 157 19.20 13.83 -12.30
CA MET A 157 19.48 12.52 -12.89
C MET A 157 20.51 12.66 -14.01
N SER A 158 21.26 11.58 -14.26
CA SER A 158 22.01 11.45 -15.52
C SER A 158 21.06 11.53 -16.72
N ASP A 159 21.57 11.90 -17.89
CA ASP A 159 20.77 12.01 -19.10
C ASP A 159 20.09 10.68 -19.45
N GLU A 160 20.80 9.56 -19.23
CA GLU A 160 20.28 8.21 -19.45
C GLU A 160 19.13 7.87 -18.49
N GLN A 161 19.30 8.13 -17.19
CA GLN A 161 18.25 7.87 -16.19
C GLN A 161 17.03 8.77 -16.40
N ARG A 162 17.26 10.05 -16.73
CA ARG A 162 16.19 11.00 -17.05
C ARG A 162 15.40 10.53 -18.28
N ALA A 163 16.10 10.11 -19.33
CA ALA A 163 15.45 9.57 -20.53
C ALA A 163 14.66 8.30 -20.22
N ALA A 164 15.23 7.36 -19.44
CA ALA A 164 14.55 6.14 -19.02
C ALA A 164 13.27 6.46 -18.23
N PHE A 165 13.35 7.37 -17.25
CA PHE A 165 12.21 7.81 -16.45
C PHE A 165 11.12 8.46 -17.31
N MET A 166 11.49 9.41 -18.18
CA MET A 166 10.54 10.12 -19.05
C MET A 166 9.95 9.23 -20.15
N SER A 167 10.52 8.06 -20.42
CA SER A 167 9.97 7.06 -21.34
C SER A 167 8.86 6.20 -20.75
N LEU A 168 8.63 6.28 -19.43
CA LEU A 168 7.60 5.50 -18.75
C LEU A 168 6.20 6.01 -19.10
N ALA A 169 5.20 5.13 -18.95
CA ALA A 169 3.82 5.46 -19.27
C ALA A 169 3.27 6.55 -18.33
N ASN A 170 2.48 7.48 -18.86
CA ASN A 170 1.79 8.48 -18.05
C ASN A 170 0.27 8.42 -18.33
N ALA A 171 -0.50 7.90 -17.37
CA ALA A 171 -1.96 7.82 -17.45
C ALA A 171 -2.67 9.07 -16.89
N HIS A 172 -1.91 10.02 -16.34
CA HIS A 172 -2.40 11.20 -15.61
C HIS A 172 -2.09 12.49 -16.40
N MET A 173 -2.51 12.55 -17.66
CA MET A 173 -2.25 13.70 -18.54
C MET A 173 -3.31 14.80 -18.46
N GLU A 174 -4.47 14.51 -17.87
CA GLU A 174 -5.66 15.39 -17.95
C GLU A 174 -6.31 15.68 -16.58
N ASP A 175 -5.66 15.31 -15.48
CA ASP A 175 -6.19 15.51 -14.11
C ASP A 175 -5.50 16.64 -13.34
N GLY A 176 -4.69 17.43 -14.04
CA GLY A 176 -3.89 18.53 -13.47
C GLY A 176 -2.52 18.11 -12.95
N SER A 177 -2.18 16.82 -13.00
CA SER A 177 -0.80 16.40 -12.75
C SER A 177 0.13 16.92 -13.83
N GLY A 178 1.30 17.41 -13.42
CA GLY A 178 2.40 17.62 -14.36
C GLY A 178 2.94 16.29 -14.92
N PRO A 179 3.80 16.34 -15.96
CA PRO A 179 4.32 15.15 -16.62
C PRO A 179 5.08 14.21 -15.68
N ILE A 180 5.88 14.73 -14.74
CA ILE A 180 6.70 13.92 -13.83
C ILE A 180 5.82 13.29 -12.76
N LEU A 181 4.96 14.08 -12.11
CA LEU A 181 4.02 13.59 -11.11
C LEU A 181 3.07 12.55 -11.72
N GLY A 182 2.61 12.77 -12.95
CA GLY A 182 1.77 11.81 -13.66
C GLY A 182 2.46 10.46 -13.89
N ILE A 183 3.75 10.46 -14.25
CA ILE A 183 4.58 9.25 -14.34
C ILE A 183 4.69 8.56 -12.98
N ILE A 184 4.99 9.29 -11.90
CA ILE A 184 5.08 8.72 -10.55
C ILE A 184 3.75 8.08 -10.15
N ARG A 185 2.63 8.79 -10.33
CA ARG A 185 1.29 8.27 -10.00
C ARG A 185 0.90 7.04 -10.81
N THR A 186 1.43 6.91 -12.03
CA THR A 186 1.18 5.75 -12.91
C THR A 186 2.04 4.55 -12.53
N ASN A 187 3.29 4.77 -12.13
CA ASN A 187 4.33 3.73 -12.12
C ASN A 187 4.95 3.44 -10.75
N ALA A 188 4.75 4.30 -9.75
CA ALA A 188 5.45 4.18 -8.48
C ALA A 188 4.88 3.06 -7.60
N PHE A 189 5.78 2.44 -6.87
CA PHE A 189 5.49 1.47 -5.83
C PHE A 189 5.63 2.12 -4.47
N SER A 190 4.66 1.93 -3.58
CA SER A 190 4.76 2.43 -2.20
C SER A 190 5.87 1.71 -1.45
N ILE A 191 6.69 2.46 -0.70
CA ILE A 191 7.71 1.98 0.22
C ILE A 191 7.24 2.35 1.63
N SER A 192 6.60 1.39 2.31
CA SER A 192 5.88 1.69 3.56
C SER A 192 6.72 1.62 4.84
N ASN A 193 7.97 1.17 4.73
CA ASN A 193 8.93 0.99 5.81
C ASN A 193 10.05 2.04 5.78
N VAL A 194 10.04 2.95 4.82
CA VAL A 194 10.93 4.11 4.74
C VAL A 194 10.04 5.33 4.85
N GLY A 195 10.39 6.23 5.76
CA GLY A 195 9.63 7.44 5.97
C GLY A 195 10.37 8.48 6.80
N ASP A 196 9.83 9.69 6.78
CA ASP A 196 10.36 10.78 7.60
C ASP A 196 9.79 10.73 9.01
N GLY A 197 10.59 11.19 9.98
CA GLY A 197 10.23 11.22 11.39
C GLY A 197 10.72 9.99 12.16
N PRO A 198 10.27 9.83 13.43
CA PRO A 198 10.67 8.70 14.26
C PRO A 198 10.27 7.37 13.64
N ASP A 199 11.12 6.36 13.80
CA ASP A 199 10.81 5.00 13.36
C ASP A 199 9.50 4.53 14.01
N PRO A 200 8.56 3.98 13.22
CA PRO A 200 7.35 3.42 13.78
C PRO A 200 7.70 2.19 14.63
N PRO A 201 6.88 1.84 15.64
CA PRO A 201 7.12 0.62 16.43
C PRO A 201 7.25 -0.63 15.55
N PRO A 202 7.99 -1.67 15.99
CA PRO A 202 8.13 -2.90 15.21
C PRO A 202 6.79 -3.45 14.70
N GLY A 203 6.73 -3.76 13.40
CA GLY A 203 5.51 -4.23 12.73
C GLY A 203 4.50 -3.14 12.34
N ARG A 204 4.76 -1.87 12.66
CA ARG A 204 4.00 -0.72 12.15
C ARG A 204 4.67 -0.16 10.90
N ARG A 205 3.87 0.49 10.05
CA ARG A 205 4.34 1.18 8.83
C ARG A 205 4.36 2.68 9.09
N TYR A 206 5.16 3.40 8.31
CA TYR A 206 5.00 4.85 8.25
C TYR A 206 3.60 5.18 7.73
N PRO A 207 2.96 6.21 8.28
CA PRO A 207 1.70 6.67 7.74
C PRO A 207 1.90 7.19 6.31
N PRO A 208 0.87 7.19 5.45
CA PRO A 208 0.99 7.55 4.04
C PRO A 208 1.70 8.89 3.80
N GLU A 209 1.44 9.88 4.65
CA GLU A 209 2.03 11.22 4.63
C GLU A 209 3.54 11.23 4.88
N ALA A 210 4.06 10.29 5.65
CA ALA A 210 5.48 10.16 5.93
C ALA A 210 6.17 9.12 5.05
N SER A 211 5.41 8.30 4.31
CA SER A 211 5.95 7.21 3.50
C SER A 211 6.53 7.68 2.17
N TYR A 212 7.37 6.85 1.56
CA TYR A 212 7.93 7.11 0.24
C TYR A 212 7.34 6.19 -0.83
N SER A 213 7.63 6.54 -2.08
CA SER A 213 7.34 5.74 -3.26
C SER A 213 8.58 5.67 -4.14
N ALA A 214 8.73 4.57 -4.86
CA ALA A 214 9.83 4.33 -5.79
C ALA A 214 9.30 4.08 -7.20
N VAL A 215 9.87 4.77 -8.18
CA VAL A 215 9.68 4.48 -9.61
C VAL A 215 10.90 3.69 -10.08
N CYS A 216 10.68 2.56 -10.72
CA CYS A 216 11.76 1.68 -11.16
C CYS A 216 11.60 1.37 -12.66
N GLU A 217 12.68 1.14 -13.41
CA GLU A 217 12.57 1.08 -14.87
C GLU A 217 11.84 -0.17 -15.37
N LEU A 218 12.29 -1.34 -14.96
CA LEU A 218 11.75 -2.62 -15.39
C LEU A 218 10.42 -2.91 -14.69
N GLY A 219 10.35 -2.63 -13.38
CA GLY A 219 9.17 -2.82 -12.54
C GLY A 219 7.97 -2.04 -13.05
N SER A 220 8.16 -0.80 -13.53
CA SER A 220 7.09 0.02 -14.10
C SER A 220 6.50 -0.55 -15.41
N ARG A 221 7.19 -1.50 -16.06
CA ARG A 221 6.72 -2.19 -17.27
C ARG A 221 5.96 -3.48 -16.94
N ILE A 222 5.83 -3.83 -15.65
CA ILE A 222 5.04 -4.98 -15.22
C ILE A 222 3.56 -4.60 -15.29
N ASN A 223 2.89 -5.10 -16.32
CA ASN A 223 1.47 -4.85 -16.50
C ASN A 223 0.63 -5.38 -15.34
N HIS A 224 -0.30 -4.54 -14.89
CA HIS A 224 -1.30 -4.94 -13.92
C HIS A 224 -2.13 -6.12 -14.45
N ARG A 225 -2.10 -7.25 -13.74
CA ARG A 225 -3.06 -8.35 -13.91
C ARG A 225 -3.56 -8.79 -12.54
N TYR A 226 -4.87 -8.88 -12.38
CA TYR A 226 -5.51 -9.37 -11.16
C TYR A 226 -5.05 -10.79 -10.74
N ARG A 227 -4.53 -11.55 -11.70
CA ARG A 227 -3.97 -12.89 -11.50
C ARG A 227 -2.44 -12.89 -11.64
N LEU A 228 -1.77 -11.89 -11.06
CA LEU A 228 -0.32 -11.88 -10.99
C LEU A 228 0.15 -13.05 -10.11
N ALA A 229 0.74 -14.07 -10.75
CA ALA A 229 1.55 -15.09 -10.09
C ALA A 229 2.90 -14.52 -9.59
N CYS A 230 3.24 -13.30 -10.01
CA CYS A 230 4.42 -12.57 -9.59
C CYS A 230 4.04 -11.61 -8.46
N ARG A 231 4.46 -11.94 -7.23
CA ARG A 231 4.49 -10.97 -6.15
C ARG A 231 5.70 -10.08 -6.42
N THR A 232 5.49 -8.85 -6.90
CA THR A 232 6.57 -7.86 -6.98
C THR A 232 6.94 -7.48 -5.55
N LEU A 233 7.84 -8.24 -4.94
CA LEU A 233 8.54 -7.84 -3.73
C LEU A 233 9.60 -6.85 -4.17
N LEU A 234 9.27 -5.56 -4.20
CA LEU A 234 10.27 -4.63 -3.70
C LEU A 234 10.46 -5.07 -2.25
N SER A 235 11.69 -5.35 -1.84
CA SER A 235 12.09 -6.02 -0.57
C SER A 235 11.59 -5.36 0.72
N HIS A 236 10.65 -4.42 0.62
CA HIS A 236 10.24 -3.48 1.63
C HIS A 236 8.77 -3.02 1.47
N SER A 237 8.04 -3.47 0.44
CA SER A 237 6.64 -3.09 0.22
C SER A 237 5.66 -4.26 0.44
N ASN A 238 5.01 -4.27 1.61
CA ASN A 238 3.75 -4.98 1.79
C ASN A 238 2.56 -4.15 1.28
N ALA A 239 2.77 -3.35 0.22
CA ALA A 239 1.69 -2.62 -0.44
C ALA A 239 0.68 -3.66 -0.95
N PRO A 240 -0.64 -3.46 -0.75
CA PRO A 240 -1.61 -4.32 -1.40
C PRO A 240 -1.32 -4.32 -2.91
N PRO A 241 -1.38 -5.48 -3.60
CA PRO A 241 -1.26 -5.50 -5.05
C PRO A 241 -2.24 -4.47 -5.60
N VAL A 242 -1.79 -3.65 -6.56
CA VAL A 242 -2.59 -2.61 -7.21
C VAL A 242 -3.97 -3.21 -7.48
N GLN A 243 -4.98 -2.81 -6.71
CA GLN A 243 -6.33 -3.35 -6.92
C GLN A 243 -6.81 -2.74 -8.23
N CYS A 244 -7.19 -3.58 -9.20
CA CYS A 244 -8.13 -3.13 -10.22
C CYS A 244 -9.39 -2.77 -9.44
N ASN A 245 -9.57 -1.49 -9.12
CA ASN A 245 -10.73 -1.01 -8.40
C ASN A 245 -11.95 -1.14 -9.33
N SER A 246 -12.49 -2.37 -9.46
CA SER A 246 -13.78 -2.63 -10.10
C SER A 246 -14.92 -1.89 -9.41
N ALA A 247 -14.69 -1.45 -8.16
CA ALA A 247 -15.60 -0.61 -7.38
C ALA A 247 -15.57 0.90 -7.75
N ARG A 248 -14.76 1.35 -8.73
CA ARG A 248 -14.81 2.75 -9.14
C ARG A 248 -16.07 3.04 -9.98
N PRO A 249 -16.71 4.22 -9.79
CA PRO A 249 -17.80 4.66 -10.64
C PRO A 249 -17.37 4.71 -12.11
N GLU A 250 -18.35 4.42 -12.98
CA GLU A 250 -18.23 4.21 -14.43
C GLU A 250 -17.45 5.31 -15.17
N THR A 251 -17.43 6.52 -14.61
CA THR A 251 -16.74 7.71 -15.14
C THR A 251 -15.22 7.67 -15.08
N SER A 252 -14.61 6.77 -14.29
CA SER A 252 -13.15 6.65 -14.17
C SER A 252 -12.56 5.43 -14.90
N ARG A 253 -13.39 4.66 -15.61
CA ARG A 253 -13.00 3.45 -16.39
C ARG A 253 -12.22 3.74 -17.68
N ARG A 254 -11.81 4.99 -17.93
CA ARG A 254 -11.14 5.37 -19.19
C ARG A 254 -9.62 5.16 -19.21
N ALA A 255 -8.99 4.78 -18.09
CA ALA A 255 -7.75 4.02 -18.18
C ALA A 255 -8.13 2.62 -18.67
N SER A 256 -7.76 2.27 -19.91
CA SER A 256 -8.03 1.01 -20.63
C SER A 256 -8.72 -0.07 -19.78
N SER A 257 -10.00 -0.35 -20.06
CA SER A 257 -10.77 -1.36 -19.34
C SER A 257 -9.96 -2.65 -19.19
N CYS A 258 -9.67 -3.04 -17.94
CA CYS A 258 -8.82 -4.20 -17.70
C CYS A 258 -9.47 -5.44 -18.30
N LYS A 259 -8.76 -6.11 -19.22
CA LYS A 259 -9.21 -7.34 -19.89
C LYS A 259 -8.67 -8.61 -19.23
N CYS A 260 -8.26 -8.55 -17.97
CA CYS A 260 -7.80 -9.75 -17.28
C CYS A 260 -8.99 -10.69 -17.00
N PRO A 261 -8.79 -12.02 -16.89
CA PRO A 261 -9.88 -12.96 -16.66
C PRO A 261 -10.77 -12.61 -15.46
N ALA A 262 -10.20 -12.04 -14.39
CA ALA A 262 -10.98 -11.64 -13.22
C ALA A 262 -11.91 -10.44 -13.46
N CYS A 263 -11.52 -9.51 -14.33
CA CYS A 263 -12.33 -8.37 -14.74
C CYS A 263 -13.35 -8.76 -15.82
N LEU A 264 -12.95 -9.60 -16.78
CA LEU A 264 -13.84 -10.11 -17.82
C LEU A 264 -14.96 -10.99 -17.25
N ASN A 265 -14.65 -11.77 -16.22
CA ASN A 265 -15.61 -12.64 -15.53
C ASN A 265 -16.14 -12.00 -14.24
N ALA A 266 -15.99 -10.69 -14.05
CA ALA A 266 -16.51 -10.01 -12.88
C ALA A 266 -18.04 -10.09 -12.88
N THR A 267 -18.60 -10.60 -11.79
CA THR A 267 -20.02 -10.55 -11.47
C THR A 267 -20.21 -9.74 -10.19
N SER A 268 -21.44 -9.30 -9.92
CA SER A 268 -21.76 -8.65 -8.65
C SER A 268 -21.38 -9.50 -7.43
N ALA A 269 -21.45 -10.83 -7.54
CA ALA A 269 -21.04 -11.75 -6.48
C ALA A 269 -19.52 -11.78 -6.28
N THR A 270 -18.73 -11.82 -7.36
CA THR A 270 -17.27 -11.82 -7.26
C THR A 270 -16.75 -10.47 -6.77
N ASP A 271 -17.31 -9.36 -7.26
CA ASP A 271 -16.92 -8.02 -6.78
C ASP A 271 -17.26 -7.83 -5.31
N ARG A 272 -18.44 -8.30 -4.89
CA ARG A 272 -18.81 -8.33 -3.47
C ARG A 272 -17.83 -9.16 -2.64
N LEU A 273 -17.40 -10.33 -3.11
CA LEU A 273 -16.39 -11.14 -2.41
C LEU A 273 -15.07 -10.38 -2.22
N ARG A 274 -14.62 -9.66 -3.25
CA ARG A 274 -13.36 -8.90 -3.22
C ARG A 274 -13.43 -7.72 -2.26
N ILE A 275 -14.55 -7.00 -2.25
CA ILE A 275 -14.82 -5.89 -1.33
C ILE A 275 -14.86 -6.39 0.12
N GLU A 276 -15.61 -7.46 0.36
CA GLU A 276 -15.81 -8.01 1.72
C GLU A 276 -14.64 -8.89 2.19
N PHE A 277 -13.63 -9.16 1.36
CA PHE A 277 -12.55 -10.10 1.67
C PHE A 277 -11.79 -9.74 2.98
N PRO A 278 -11.35 -8.48 3.19
CA PRO A 278 -10.65 -8.13 4.42
C PRO A 278 -11.50 -8.31 5.69
N ASP A 279 -12.76 -7.89 5.64
CA ASP A 279 -13.68 -7.99 6.77
C ASP A 279 -14.02 -9.46 7.08
N LYS A 280 -14.23 -10.27 6.04
CA LYS A 280 -14.46 -11.71 6.21
C LYS A 280 -13.26 -12.43 6.78
N VAL A 281 -12.04 -12.13 6.35
CA VAL A 281 -10.83 -12.71 6.94
C VAL A 281 -10.71 -12.31 8.42
N THR A 282 -10.96 -11.06 8.76
CA THR A 282 -10.96 -10.58 10.15
C THR A 282 -11.98 -11.32 11.00
N ASN A 283 -13.20 -11.48 10.49
CA ASN A 283 -14.26 -12.22 11.16
C ASN A 283 -13.90 -13.70 11.34
N LEU A 284 -13.29 -14.33 10.34
CA LEU A 284 -12.81 -15.72 10.43
C LEU A 284 -11.72 -15.89 11.49
N VAL A 285 -10.77 -14.96 11.58
CA VAL A 285 -9.73 -14.99 12.63
C VAL A 285 -10.35 -14.93 14.02
N ASN A 286 -11.33 -14.04 14.23
CA ASN A 286 -12.02 -13.93 15.51
C ASN A 286 -12.81 -15.20 15.86
N GLN A 287 -13.58 -15.74 14.91
CA GLN A 287 -14.35 -16.98 15.09
C GLN A 287 -13.44 -18.19 15.34
N ALA A 288 -12.33 -18.29 14.62
CA ALA A 288 -11.35 -19.35 14.81
C ALA A 288 -10.70 -19.29 16.20
N GLY A 289 -10.46 -18.09 16.74
CA GLY A 289 -9.99 -17.91 18.11
C GLY A 289 -10.93 -18.54 19.14
N VAL A 290 -12.23 -18.28 19.02
CA VAL A 290 -13.27 -18.87 19.88
C VAL A 290 -13.36 -20.39 19.69
N TRP A 291 -13.39 -20.86 18.44
CA TRP A 291 -13.47 -22.28 18.14
C TRP A 291 -12.25 -23.07 18.66
N LEU A 292 -11.04 -22.49 18.56
CA LEU A 292 -9.81 -23.10 19.07
C LEU A 292 -9.79 -23.21 20.60
N GLN A 293 -10.57 -22.42 21.33
CA GLN A 293 -10.71 -22.51 22.79
C GLN A 293 -11.85 -23.44 23.23
N SER A 294 -12.84 -23.68 22.37
CA SER A 294 -13.95 -24.58 22.67
C SER A 294 -13.50 -26.02 22.90
N LEU A 295 -14.08 -26.67 23.92
CA LEU A 295 -13.97 -28.11 24.17
C LEU A 295 -14.85 -28.92 23.21
N HIS A 296 -15.90 -28.31 22.64
CA HIS A 296 -16.81 -28.93 21.69
C HIS A 296 -16.44 -28.49 20.28
N GLN A 297 -16.00 -29.46 19.49
CA GLN A 297 -15.51 -29.23 18.13
C GLN A 297 -16.68 -29.43 17.17
N GLU A 298 -17.33 -28.33 16.78
CA GLU A 298 -18.32 -28.38 15.70
C GLU A 298 -17.58 -28.49 14.36
N SER A 299 -17.87 -29.54 13.58
CA SER A 299 -17.31 -29.77 12.25
C SER A 299 -17.68 -28.68 11.25
N ASP A 300 -18.85 -28.09 11.42
CA ASP A 300 -19.49 -27.20 10.44
C ASP A 300 -18.69 -25.91 10.21
N PHE A 301 -17.95 -25.46 11.23
CA PHE A 301 -17.08 -24.29 11.08
C PHE A 301 -15.91 -24.57 10.13
N LEU A 302 -15.27 -25.76 10.23
CA LEU A 302 -14.16 -26.12 9.33
C LEU A 302 -14.64 -26.17 7.88
N ASP A 303 -15.80 -26.80 7.65
CA ASP A 303 -16.38 -26.89 6.31
C ASP A 303 -16.69 -25.50 5.75
N SER A 304 -17.18 -24.59 6.59
CA SER A 304 -17.42 -23.19 6.21
C SER A 304 -16.12 -22.47 5.80
N VAL A 305 -15.03 -22.66 6.54
CA VAL A 305 -13.72 -22.07 6.21
C VAL A 305 -13.17 -22.66 4.91
N LEU A 306 -13.27 -23.98 4.70
CA LEU A 306 -12.81 -24.64 3.47
C LEU A 306 -13.62 -24.20 2.24
N GLN A 307 -14.94 -24.02 2.38
CA GLN A 307 -15.77 -23.48 1.30
C GLN A 307 -15.38 -22.03 0.96
N TYR A 308 -15.08 -21.22 1.98
CA TYR A 308 -14.61 -19.85 1.77
C TYR A 308 -13.25 -19.83 1.07
N GLU A 309 -12.32 -20.69 1.49
CA GLU A 309 -11.00 -20.86 0.87
C GLU A 309 -11.13 -21.16 -0.62
N LYS A 310 -11.99 -22.11 -1.00
CA LYS A 310 -12.24 -22.45 -2.41
C LYS A 310 -12.71 -21.24 -3.23
N LYS A 311 -13.59 -20.41 -2.66
CA LYS A 311 -14.06 -19.17 -3.31
C LYS A 311 -12.91 -18.16 -3.47
N VAL A 312 -12.09 -17.99 -2.44
CA VAL A 312 -10.90 -17.11 -2.46
C VAL A 312 -9.88 -17.59 -3.51
N ILE A 313 -9.64 -18.89 -3.60
CA ILE A 313 -8.74 -19.47 -4.61
C ILE A 313 -9.31 -19.27 -6.03
N ALA A 314 -10.60 -19.57 -6.23
CA ALA A 314 -11.29 -19.42 -7.51
C ALA A 314 -11.23 -17.97 -8.03
N GLU A 315 -11.36 -16.99 -7.12
CA GLU A 315 -11.22 -15.58 -7.46
C GLU A 315 -9.76 -15.09 -7.57
N GLY A 316 -8.76 -15.93 -7.32
CA GLY A 316 -7.35 -15.52 -7.37
C GLY A 316 -6.92 -14.63 -6.19
N LEU A 317 -7.73 -14.55 -5.13
CA LEU A 317 -7.45 -13.78 -3.92
C LEU A 317 -6.39 -14.44 -3.01
N HIS A 318 -6.01 -15.69 -3.29
CA HIS A 318 -5.00 -16.44 -2.53
C HIS A 318 -3.56 -15.87 -2.65
N SER A 319 -3.31 -14.98 -3.60
CA SER A 319 -2.05 -14.22 -3.70
C SER A 319 -1.97 -13.03 -2.74
N GLN A 320 -3.09 -12.63 -2.13
CA GLN A 320 -3.13 -11.50 -1.21
C GLN A 320 -2.60 -11.89 0.17
N HIS A 321 -1.89 -10.97 0.83
CA HIS A 321 -1.29 -11.20 2.15
C HIS A 321 -2.30 -11.65 3.23
N LEU A 322 -3.59 -11.36 3.09
CA LEU A 322 -4.60 -11.80 4.05
C LEU A 322 -4.90 -13.30 3.96
N TYR A 323 -4.55 -13.96 2.86
CA TYR A 323 -4.79 -15.38 2.67
C TYR A 323 -4.04 -16.26 3.70
N GLN A 324 -2.93 -15.80 4.33
CA GLN A 324 -2.29 -16.56 5.43
C GLN A 324 -3.22 -16.87 6.54
N TYR A 325 -4.07 -15.92 6.90
CA TYR A 325 -4.93 -16.11 8.04
C TYR A 325 -5.88 -17.27 7.78
N ILE A 326 -6.36 -17.43 6.53
CA ILE A 326 -7.21 -18.55 6.15
C ILE A 326 -6.45 -19.88 6.25
N PHE A 327 -5.29 -20.03 5.60
CA PHE A 327 -4.57 -21.31 5.65
C PHE A 327 -4.04 -21.65 7.05
N ARG A 328 -3.66 -20.66 7.86
CA ARG A 328 -3.26 -20.85 9.26
C ARG A 328 -4.41 -21.32 10.14
N ILE A 329 -5.61 -20.79 9.92
CA ILE A 329 -6.82 -21.27 10.60
C ILE A 329 -7.05 -22.74 10.23
N ILE A 330 -7.00 -23.07 8.94
CA ILE A 330 -7.23 -24.44 8.46
C ILE A 330 -6.19 -25.43 9.02
N ASP A 331 -4.89 -25.11 8.99
CA ASP A 331 -3.83 -25.93 9.59
C ASP A 331 -4.11 -26.21 11.08
N LYS A 332 -4.37 -25.16 11.87
CA LYS A 332 -4.64 -25.29 13.31
C LYS A 332 -5.89 -26.12 13.59
N MET A 333 -6.95 -25.95 12.80
CA MET A 333 -8.18 -26.73 12.93
C MET A 333 -7.93 -28.20 12.63
N TYR A 334 -7.28 -28.54 11.50
CA TYR A 334 -6.97 -29.94 11.19
C TYR A 334 -6.09 -30.60 12.26
N ARG A 335 -5.08 -29.90 12.79
CA ARG A 335 -4.26 -30.41 13.90
C ARG A 335 -5.09 -30.66 15.16
N LYS A 336 -5.98 -29.75 15.52
CA LYS A 336 -6.86 -29.90 16.69
C LYS A 336 -7.84 -31.08 16.54
N LEU A 337 -8.26 -31.39 15.32
CA LEU A 337 -9.07 -32.57 14.99
C LEU A 337 -8.26 -33.87 14.85
N GLY A 338 -6.94 -33.85 15.05
CA GLY A 338 -6.07 -35.02 14.86
C GLY A 338 -5.83 -35.41 13.38
N MET A 339 -6.19 -34.54 12.44
CA MET A 339 -6.10 -34.78 10.99
C MET A 339 -4.78 -34.26 10.41
N HIS A 340 -3.66 -34.73 10.95
CA HIS A 340 -2.32 -34.21 10.63
C HIS A 340 -1.96 -34.28 9.13
N ASP A 341 -2.37 -35.34 8.44
CA ASP A 341 -2.12 -35.49 7.00
C ASP A 341 -2.79 -34.38 6.17
N LYS A 342 -3.98 -33.93 6.59
CA LYS A 342 -4.68 -32.82 5.95
C LYS A 342 -4.12 -31.45 6.34
N ALA A 343 -3.49 -31.34 7.51
CA ALA A 343 -2.85 -30.11 7.96
C ALA A 343 -1.54 -29.83 7.20
N LYS A 344 -0.79 -30.88 6.86
CA LYS A 344 0.55 -30.78 6.27
C LYS A 344 0.66 -29.81 5.07
N PRO A 345 -0.21 -29.86 4.04
CA PRO A 345 -0.10 -28.93 2.91
C PRO A 345 -0.22 -27.45 3.30
N TYR A 346 -1.00 -27.15 4.34
CA TYR A 346 -1.19 -25.80 4.85
C TYR A 346 0.00 -25.33 5.69
N ALA A 347 0.62 -26.22 6.46
CA ALA A 347 1.88 -25.95 7.15
C ALA A 347 3.04 -25.71 6.17
N ASP A 348 3.11 -26.50 5.10
CA ASP A 348 4.10 -26.31 4.03
C ASP A 348 3.89 -24.96 3.30
N LEU A 349 2.63 -24.54 3.15
CA LEU A 349 2.29 -23.22 2.63
C LEU A 349 2.72 -22.10 3.58
N GLU A 350 2.51 -22.27 4.89
CA GLU A 350 2.97 -21.31 5.90
C GLU A 350 4.49 -21.18 5.91
N HIS A 351 5.22 -22.29 5.86
CA HIS A 351 6.68 -22.27 5.80
C HIS A 351 7.17 -21.49 4.58
N ARG A 352 6.61 -21.77 3.39
CA ARG A 352 6.94 -21.03 2.16
C ARG A 352 6.61 -19.54 2.26
N TRP A 353 5.52 -19.18 2.94
CA TRP A 353 5.19 -17.77 3.15
C TRP A 353 6.11 -17.06 4.13
N SER A 354 6.46 -17.73 5.23
CA SER A 354 7.39 -17.21 6.22
C SER A 354 8.78 -17.04 5.63
N SER A 355 9.25 -17.99 4.81
CA SER A 355 10.57 -17.88 4.15
C SER A 355 10.63 -16.71 3.16
N MET A 356 9.55 -16.42 2.44
CA MET A 356 9.46 -15.21 1.60
C MET A 356 9.40 -13.91 2.41
N ALA A 357 9.01 -13.98 3.69
CA ALA A 357 8.92 -12.83 4.57
C ALA A 357 10.19 -12.61 5.41
N SER A 358 10.99 -13.65 5.65
CA SER A 358 12.23 -13.59 6.44
C SER A 358 13.43 -13.04 5.68
N ASP A 359 13.39 -12.95 4.36
CA ASP A 359 14.39 -12.22 3.56
C ASP A 359 14.27 -10.68 3.75
N GLN A 360 13.69 -10.24 4.87
CA GLN A 360 13.45 -8.85 5.29
C GLN A 360 14.35 -8.40 6.45
N ASP A 361 15.21 -9.30 6.95
CA ASP A 361 16.32 -9.00 7.88
C ASP A 361 17.64 -8.97 7.10
#